data_AF-A0A6B8RK34-F1
#
_entry.id   AF-A0A6B8RK34-F1
#
_cell.length_a   1.000
_cell.length_b   1.000
_cell.length_c   1.000
_cell.angle_alpha   90.00
_cell.angle_beta   90.00
_cell.angle_gamma   90.00
#
_symmetry.space_group_name_H-M   'P 1'
#
loop_
_entity.id
_entity.type
_entity.pdbx_description
1 polymer ?
#
loop_
_entity_poly.entity_id
_entity_poly.type
_entity_poly.pdbx_seq_one_letter_code
_entity_poly.pdbx_strand_id
1 'polypeptide(L)'
;MKTFFGQMNQGREPDRSGRWIKHRQEIKHLIQSSIGKLGPKDEVIILGAGNCDDFDLEDLAKRFHLIILADIDTDSMQNAVKALDPQLQLSIKCLDSLDFTGLDQVDFYARFQSLLDNQAPAARLITFFKEISREVGLKPVLAHLKQRFAAVISSAVHTQLFYLHALTVFAIYAKLYAKNDVNQIVDGMAELRDFLLRQYNEMLFSLARPNGTVIMWTDIVLLDAQTEFIREMLYSLTTEAERVQFMVRIMGSYGIESAVLALQDMHDKMAVDGKLLRSWIWPFNAEKQFITVGISGRAST
;
A
#
# COMPACT_ATOMS: atom_id res chain seq x y z
N MET A 1 -13.93 4.98 8.37
CA MET A 1 -12.71 4.40 7.77
C MET A 1 -12.26 3.15 8.52
N LYS A 2 -11.99 3.23 9.83
CA LYS A 2 -11.54 2.10 10.67
C LYS A 2 -12.38 0.81 10.57
N THR A 3 -13.71 0.91 10.60
CA THR A 3 -14.59 -0.26 10.50
C THR A 3 -14.49 -0.99 9.15
N PHE A 4 -14.30 -0.26 8.05
CA PHE A 4 -14.18 -0.83 6.70
C PHE A 4 -12.90 -1.66 6.57
N PHE A 5 -11.75 -1.08 6.96
CA PHE A 5 -10.47 -1.79 6.90
C PHE A 5 -10.35 -2.90 7.95
N GLY A 6 -10.94 -2.72 9.15
CA GLY A 6 -11.03 -3.78 10.14
C GLY A 6 -11.79 -5.02 9.62
N GLN A 7 -12.89 -4.82 8.89
CA GLN A 7 -13.63 -5.93 8.26
C GLN A 7 -12.79 -6.66 7.20
N MET A 8 -12.00 -5.92 6.40
CA MET A 8 -11.07 -6.54 5.43
C MET A 8 -9.99 -7.40 6.11
N ASN A 9 -9.49 -6.96 7.26
CA ASN A 9 -8.44 -7.68 7.99
C ASN A 9 -8.96 -8.88 8.81
N GLN A 10 -10.21 -8.85 9.25
CA GLN A 10 -10.78 -9.90 10.11
C GLN A 10 -11.40 -11.08 9.34
N GLY A 11 -11.63 -10.95 8.03
CA GLY A 11 -12.06 -12.06 7.16
C GLY A 11 -10.99 -13.12 6.96
N ARG A 12 -10.75 -13.98 7.95
CA ARG A 12 -9.75 -15.06 7.88
C ARG A 12 -10.35 -16.34 7.31
N GLU A 13 -9.94 -16.71 6.10
CA GLU A 13 -10.17 -18.07 5.59
C GLU A 13 -9.24 -19.07 6.32
N PRO A 14 -9.73 -20.27 6.72
CA PRO A 14 -8.94 -21.24 7.50
C PRO A 14 -7.61 -21.68 6.85
N ASP A 15 -7.54 -21.70 5.51
CA ASP A 15 -6.40 -22.17 4.72
C ASP A 15 -5.45 -21.03 4.27
N ARG A 16 -5.69 -19.78 4.71
CA ARG A 16 -4.91 -18.61 4.26
C ARG A 16 -3.40 -18.78 4.48
N SER A 17 -3.00 -19.24 5.66
CA SER A 17 -1.57 -19.40 6.02
C SER A 17 -0.84 -20.38 5.09
N GLY A 18 -1.48 -21.51 4.75
CA GLY A 18 -0.91 -22.49 3.82
C GLY A 18 -0.86 -21.98 2.39
N ARG A 19 -1.94 -21.34 1.94
CA ARG A 19 -2.06 -20.80 0.58
C ARG A 19 -1.01 -19.71 0.30
N TRP A 20 -0.74 -18.84 1.27
CA TRP A 20 0.17 -17.71 1.09
C TRP A 20 1.65 -18.05 1.27
N ILE A 21 2.03 -19.33 1.43
CA ILE A 21 3.44 -19.72 1.62
C ILE A 21 4.34 -19.15 0.52
N LYS A 22 3.98 -19.32 -0.75
CA LYS A 22 4.79 -18.81 -1.88
C LYS A 22 4.85 -17.28 -1.87
N HIS A 23 3.72 -16.61 -1.61
CA HIS A 23 3.67 -15.15 -1.53
C HIS A 23 4.60 -14.62 -0.43
N ARG A 24 4.53 -15.19 0.78
CA ARG A 24 5.42 -14.84 1.91
C ARG A 24 6.90 -15.13 1.61
N GLN A 25 7.19 -16.21 0.90
CA GLN A 25 8.57 -16.53 0.48
C GLN A 25 9.14 -15.46 -0.45
N GLU A 26 8.35 -14.99 -1.43
CA GLU A 26 8.79 -13.95 -2.36
C GLU A 26 8.99 -12.61 -1.66
N ILE A 27 8.11 -12.26 -0.71
CA ILE A 27 8.25 -11.07 0.15
C ILE A 27 9.48 -11.20 1.05
N LYS A 28 9.67 -12.34 1.71
CA LYS A 28 10.85 -12.62 2.54
C LYS A 28 12.13 -12.45 1.73
N HIS A 29 12.17 -12.99 0.51
CA HIS A 29 13.32 -12.85 -0.37
C HIS A 29 13.56 -11.40 -0.80
N LEU A 30 12.50 -10.66 -1.15
CA LEU A 30 12.59 -9.23 -1.47
C LEU A 30 13.16 -8.45 -0.28
N ILE A 31 12.60 -8.64 0.91
CA ILE A 31 13.06 -7.96 2.13
C ILE A 31 14.51 -8.31 2.41
N GLN A 32 14.86 -9.59 2.49
CA GLN A 32 16.23 -10.05 2.83
C GLN A 32 17.28 -9.55 1.84
N SER A 33 16.96 -9.54 0.55
CA SER A 33 17.86 -9.01 -0.50
C SER A 33 18.08 -7.51 -0.36
N SER A 34 17.09 -6.79 0.17
CA SER A 34 17.09 -5.33 0.31
C SER A 34 17.77 -4.85 1.59
N ILE A 35 17.69 -5.64 2.66
CA ILE A 35 18.21 -5.29 3.99
C ILE A 35 19.51 -5.99 4.35
N GLY A 36 20.13 -6.74 3.44
CA GLY A 36 21.28 -7.62 3.74
C GLY A 36 22.43 -6.94 4.50
N LYS A 37 22.67 -5.65 4.26
CA LYS A 37 23.72 -4.85 4.92
C LYS A 37 23.29 -4.15 6.22
N LEU A 38 22.01 -4.22 6.57
CA LEU A 38 21.47 -3.63 7.81
C LEU A 38 21.79 -4.52 9.01
N GLY A 39 22.13 -3.88 10.12
CA GLY A 39 22.63 -4.51 11.34
C GLY A 39 21.67 -4.43 12.52
N PRO A 40 22.05 -5.02 13.67
CA PRO A 40 21.17 -5.21 14.82
C PRO A 40 20.79 -3.94 15.57
N LYS A 41 21.44 -2.80 15.28
CA LYS A 41 21.12 -1.49 15.87
C LYS A 41 20.17 -0.67 15.02
N ASP A 42 19.80 -1.17 13.85
CA ASP A 42 18.95 -0.43 12.93
C ASP A 42 17.48 -0.50 13.33
N GLU A 43 16.77 0.58 13.02
CA GLU A 43 15.33 0.70 13.22
C GLU A 43 14.60 0.55 11.88
N VAL A 44 13.46 -0.13 11.89
CA VAL A 44 12.60 -0.34 10.72
C VAL A 44 11.18 0.10 11.03
N ILE A 45 10.51 0.67 10.04
CA ILE A 45 9.06 0.90 10.09
C ILE A 45 8.36 0.07 9.01
N ILE A 46 7.25 -0.55 9.36
CA ILE A 46 6.37 -1.31 8.47
C ILE A 46 5.00 -0.65 8.47
N LEU A 47 4.59 -0.17 7.31
CA LEU A 47 3.34 0.53 7.04
C LEU A 47 2.38 -0.42 6.32
N GLY A 48 1.13 -0.48 6.77
CA GLY A 48 0.17 -1.49 6.31
C GLY A 48 0.36 -2.84 6.99
N ALA A 49 0.84 -2.85 8.23
CA ALA A 49 1.24 -4.08 8.88
C ALA A 49 0.07 -5.04 9.16
N GLY A 50 -1.17 -4.55 9.29
CA GLY A 50 -2.36 -5.36 9.53
C GLY A 50 -2.15 -6.50 10.55
N ASN A 51 -2.44 -7.73 10.15
CA ASN A 51 -2.20 -8.95 10.95
C ASN A 51 -0.75 -9.47 10.90
N CYS A 52 0.15 -8.79 10.17
CA CYS A 52 1.50 -9.25 9.84
C CYS A 52 1.54 -10.59 9.11
N ASP A 53 0.51 -10.88 8.30
CA ASP A 53 0.39 -12.14 7.56
C ASP A 53 1.38 -12.20 6.37
N ASP A 54 1.83 -11.06 5.84
CA ASP A 54 2.62 -10.99 4.61
C ASP A 54 4.12 -11.25 4.82
N PHE A 55 4.62 -11.03 6.04
CA PHE A 55 6.04 -11.08 6.37
C PHE A 55 6.30 -11.79 7.71
N ASP A 56 7.53 -12.26 7.87
CA ASP A 56 7.97 -13.00 9.06
C ASP A 56 8.37 -12.02 10.17
N LEU A 57 7.40 -11.58 10.97
CA LEU A 57 7.64 -10.60 12.04
C LEU A 57 8.64 -11.10 13.08
N GLU A 58 8.67 -12.41 13.35
CA GLU A 58 9.61 -13.00 14.31
C GLU A 58 11.07 -12.90 13.82
N ASP A 59 11.31 -13.25 12.54
CA ASP A 59 12.63 -13.11 11.91
C ASP A 59 13.12 -11.65 11.92
N LEU A 60 12.23 -10.70 11.63
CA LEU A 60 12.55 -9.28 11.68
C LEU A 60 12.87 -8.83 13.12
N ALA A 61 12.07 -9.24 14.12
CA ALA A 61 12.25 -8.85 15.51
C ALA A 61 13.56 -9.38 16.13
N LYS A 62 14.01 -10.56 15.67
CA LYS A 62 15.34 -11.08 16.04
C LYS A 62 16.49 -10.28 15.43
N ARG A 63 16.23 -9.63 14.29
CA ARG A 63 17.25 -8.91 13.52
C ARG A 63 17.43 -7.46 13.94
N PHE A 64 16.35 -6.76 14.26
CA PHE A 64 16.38 -5.31 14.46
C PHE A 64 16.21 -4.92 15.92
N HIS A 65 16.82 -3.81 16.32
CA HIS A 65 16.68 -3.28 17.68
C HIS A 65 15.25 -2.79 17.94
N LEU A 66 14.65 -2.16 16.93
CA LEU A 66 13.30 -1.61 17.02
C LEU A 66 12.57 -1.77 15.68
N ILE A 67 11.36 -2.30 15.76
CA ILE A 67 10.39 -2.35 14.68
C ILE A 67 9.19 -1.50 15.08
N ILE A 68 8.83 -0.55 14.21
CA ILE A 68 7.59 0.21 14.33
C ILE A 68 6.58 -0.36 13.34
N LEU A 69 5.48 -0.88 13.84
CA LEU A 69 4.34 -1.32 13.05
C LEU A 69 3.30 -0.20 12.99
N ALA A 70 2.75 0.04 11.82
CA ALA A 70 1.76 1.07 11.62
C ALA A 70 0.67 0.58 10.65
N ASP A 71 -0.57 0.80 11.04
CA ASP A 71 -1.78 0.44 10.29
C ASP A 71 -2.96 1.24 10.87
N ILE A 72 -4.06 1.33 10.12
CA ILE A 72 -5.31 1.88 10.64
C ILE A 72 -5.99 0.91 11.62
N ASP A 73 -5.73 -0.40 11.48
CA ASP A 73 -6.20 -1.46 12.35
C ASP A 73 -5.15 -1.84 13.41
N THR A 74 -5.14 -1.07 14.50
CA THR A 74 -4.26 -1.32 15.65
C THR A 74 -4.45 -2.72 16.24
N ASP A 75 -5.69 -3.20 16.33
CA ASP A 75 -6.00 -4.42 17.07
C ASP A 75 -5.37 -5.64 16.38
N SER A 76 -5.44 -5.68 15.05
CA SER A 76 -4.76 -6.72 14.26
C SER A 76 -3.25 -6.76 14.50
N MET A 77 -2.59 -5.60 14.52
CA MET A 77 -1.14 -5.53 14.79
C MET A 77 -0.81 -5.99 16.21
N GLN A 78 -1.54 -5.49 17.21
CA GLN A 78 -1.30 -5.85 18.60
C GLN A 78 -1.52 -7.34 18.85
N ASN A 79 -2.52 -7.95 18.20
CA ASN A 79 -2.76 -9.38 18.28
C ASN A 79 -1.63 -10.20 17.65
N ALA A 80 -1.08 -9.75 16.53
CA ALA A 80 0.09 -10.38 15.91
C ALA A 80 1.33 -10.31 16.83
N VAL A 81 1.58 -9.16 17.46
CA VAL A 81 2.71 -8.99 18.40
C VAL A 81 2.54 -9.88 19.63
N LYS A 82 1.34 -9.97 20.22
CA LYS A 82 1.06 -10.80 21.40
C LYS A 82 1.31 -12.29 21.17
N ALA A 83 1.29 -12.76 19.92
CA ALA A 83 1.57 -14.15 19.57
C ALA A 83 3.06 -14.50 19.58
N LEU A 84 3.96 -13.51 19.65
CA LEU A 84 5.40 -13.71 19.68
C LEU A 84 5.93 -14.00 21.08
N ASP A 85 7.17 -14.51 21.16
CA ASP A 85 7.91 -14.62 22.42
C ASP A 85 7.98 -13.25 23.14
N PRO A 86 7.75 -13.18 24.47
CA PRO A 86 7.74 -11.94 25.22
C PRO A 86 8.99 -11.07 25.07
N GLN A 87 10.18 -11.65 24.84
CA GLN A 87 11.39 -10.86 24.62
C GLN A 87 11.37 -10.14 23.28
N LEU A 88 10.82 -10.77 22.24
CA LEU A 88 10.71 -10.15 20.91
C LEU A 88 9.69 -9.00 20.92
N GLN A 89 8.64 -9.10 21.73
CA GLN A 89 7.65 -8.03 21.88
C GLN A 89 8.27 -6.70 22.33
N LEU A 90 9.35 -6.73 23.12
CA LEU A 90 10.05 -5.53 23.60
C LEU A 90 10.71 -4.72 22.48
N SER A 91 11.01 -5.37 21.35
CA SER A 91 11.60 -4.74 20.16
C SER A 91 10.54 -4.17 19.21
N ILE A 92 9.24 -4.29 19.52
CA ILE A 92 8.17 -3.92 18.61
C ILE A 92 7.28 -2.84 19.23
N LYS A 93 6.98 -1.79 18.47
CA LYS A 93 6.03 -0.74 18.84
C LYS A 93 4.95 -0.61 17.78
N CYS A 94 3.68 -0.58 18.19
CA CYS A 94 2.57 -0.28 17.29
C CYS A 94 2.23 1.21 17.36
N LEU A 95 2.08 1.86 16.20
CA LEU A 95 1.46 3.17 16.08
C LEU A 95 -0.04 3.00 15.93
N ASP A 96 -0.80 3.74 16.73
CA ASP A 96 -2.24 3.53 16.79
C ASP A 96 -3.00 4.25 15.66
N SER A 97 -3.90 3.53 15.00
CA SER A 97 -4.95 4.03 14.10
C SER A 97 -4.45 5.07 13.10
N LEU A 98 -3.41 4.71 12.35
CA LEU A 98 -2.76 5.64 11.44
C LEU A 98 -3.43 5.63 10.05
N ASP A 99 -4.04 6.76 9.70
CA ASP A 99 -4.47 7.05 8.33
C ASP A 99 -3.30 7.62 7.51
N PHE A 100 -2.79 6.81 6.58
CA PHE A 100 -1.68 7.19 5.70
C PHE A 100 -2.05 8.29 4.69
N THR A 101 -3.33 8.51 4.44
CA THR A 101 -3.80 9.55 3.51
C THR A 101 -3.87 10.93 4.14
N GLY A 102 -3.92 11.00 5.48
CA GLY A 102 -4.13 12.25 6.22
C GLY A 102 -5.54 12.83 6.07
N LEU A 103 -6.47 12.11 5.44
CA LEU A 103 -7.86 12.52 5.24
C LEU A 103 -8.63 12.66 6.57
N ASP A 104 -8.30 11.84 7.57
CA ASP A 104 -8.88 11.96 8.91
C ASP A 104 -8.46 13.28 9.60
N GLN A 105 -7.28 13.84 9.31
CA GLN A 105 -6.79 15.10 9.91
C GLN A 105 -7.49 16.37 9.36
N VAL A 106 -8.28 16.20 8.30
CA VAL A 106 -9.00 17.27 7.61
C VAL A 106 -10.51 16.98 7.55
N ASP A 107 -10.98 16.02 8.32
CA ASP A 107 -12.38 15.59 8.43
C ASP A 107 -13.03 15.28 7.07
N PHE A 108 -12.26 14.67 6.15
CA PHE A 108 -12.70 14.45 4.77
C PHE A 108 -14.07 13.79 4.68
N TYR A 109 -14.27 12.64 5.35
CA TYR A 109 -15.51 11.87 5.21
C TYR A 109 -16.72 12.60 5.76
N ALA A 110 -16.59 13.32 6.89
CA ALA A 110 -17.69 14.09 7.46
C ALA A 110 -18.09 15.24 6.52
N ARG A 111 -17.11 15.95 5.97
CA ARG A 111 -17.32 17.05 5.00
C ARG A 111 -17.89 16.55 3.69
N PHE A 112 -17.36 15.43 3.17
CA PHE A 112 -17.82 14.81 1.94
C PHE A 112 -19.26 14.34 2.08
N GLN A 113 -19.58 13.62 3.16
CA GLN A 113 -20.92 13.17 3.49
C GLN A 113 -21.90 14.34 3.59
N SER A 114 -21.51 15.43 4.28
CA SER A 114 -22.33 16.64 4.38
C SER A 114 -22.62 17.27 3.01
N LEU A 115 -21.66 17.32 2.10
CA LEU A 115 -21.89 17.83 0.73
C LEU A 115 -22.86 16.94 -0.05
N LEU A 116 -22.75 15.62 0.10
CA LEU A 116 -23.63 14.66 -0.56
C LEU A 116 -25.07 14.73 -0.02
N ASP A 117 -25.25 14.81 1.30
CA ASP A 117 -26.56 14.92 1.94
C ASP A 117 -27.29 16.21 1.54
N ASN A 118 -26.55 17.30 1.35
CA ASN A 118 -27.08 18.57 0.87
C ASN A 118 -27.18 18.65 -0.67
N GLN A 119 -26.91 17.56 -1.39
CA GLN A 119 -26.96 17.50 -2.86
C GLN A 119 -26.15 18.62 -3.53
N ALA A 120 -24.95 18.88 -3.00
CA ALA A 120 -24.07 19.91 -3.54
C ALA A 120 -23.79 19.66 -5.04
N PRO A 121 -23.79 20.71 -5.89
CA PRO A 121 -23.50 20.53 -7.32
C PRO A 121 -22.15 19.86 -7.56
N ALA A 122 -22.01 19.12 -8.66
CA ALA A 122 -20.76 18.41 -9.00
C ALA A 122 -19.52 19.32 -8.98
N ALA A 123 -19.64 20.54 -9.51
CA ALA A 123 -18.56 21.54 -9.48
C ALA A 123 -18.09 21.86 -8.05
N ARG A 124 -18.98 21.84 -7.06
CA ARG A 124 -18.62 22.05 -5.65
C ARG A 124 -17.87 20.85 -5.09
N LEU A 125 -18.27 19.62 -5.40
CA LEU A 125 -17.56 18.39 -4.99
C LEU A 125 -16.14 18.34 -5.57
N ILE A 126 -15.98 18.68 -6.85
CA ILE A 126 -14.67 18.75 -7.51
C ILE A 126 -13.78 19.79 -6.85
N THR A 127 -14.33 20.98 -6.56
CA THR A 127 -13.60 22.03 -5.83
C THR A 127 -13.19 21.55 -4.44
N PHE A 128 -14.08 20.85 -3.74
CA PHE A 128 -13.79 20.24 -2.44
C PHE A 128 -12.64 19.24 -2.50
N PHE A 129 -12.55 18.36 -3.51
CA PHE A 129 -11.42 17.44 -3.64
C PHE A 129 -10.07 18.16 -3.84
N LYS A 130 -10.07 19.28 -4.57
CA LYS A 130 -8.88 20.14 -4.73
C LYS A 130 -8.50 20.85 -3.43
N GLU A 131 -9.48 21.32 -2.67
CA GLU A 131 -9.27 21.89 -1.33
C GLU A 131 -8.63 20.85 -0.39
N ILE A 132 -9.14 19.62 -0.38
CA ILE A 132 -8.63 18.51 0.43
C ILE A 132 -7.19 18.16 0.06
N SER A 133 -6.87 18.08 -1.23
CA SER A 133 -5.50 17.82 -1.70
C SER A 133 -4.53 18.85 -1.12
N ARG A 134 -4.90 20.14 -1.15
CA ARG A 134 -4.09 21.22 -0.56
C ARG A 134 -3.97 21.11 0.96
N GLU A 135 -5.08 20.86 1.66
CA GLU A 135 -5.09 20.76 3.13
C GLU A 135 -4.23 19.60 3.64
N VAL A 136 -4.35 18.43 3.01
CA VAL A 136 -3.53 17.24 3.32
C VAL A 136 -2.05 17.52 3.04
N GLY A 137 -1.73 18.14 1.89
CA GLY A 137 -0.34 18.48 1.54
C GLY A 137 0.36 19.42 2.54
N LEU A 138 -0.40 20.22 3.29
CA LEU A 138 0.14 21.09 4.34
C LEU A 138 0.40 20.38 5.68
N LYS A 139 -0.11 19.15 5.86
CA LYS A 139 0.01 18.37 7.10
C LYS A 139 0.56 16.95 6.80
N PRO A 140 1.85 16.81 6.47
CA PRO A 140 2.42 15.51 6.14
C PRO A 140 2.28 14.51 7.29
N VAL A 141 1.78 13.32 6.98
CA VAL A 141 1.66 12.21 7.92
C VAL A 141 3.05 11.76 8.36
N LEU A 142 3.21 11.44 9.66
CA LEU A 142 4.48 11.00 10.27
C LEU A 142 5.68 11.96 10.10
N ALA A 143 5.46 13.26 9.89
CA ALA A 143 6.55 14.24 9.74
C ALA A 143 7.58 14.22 10.90
N HIS A 144 7.15 13.87 12.11
CA HIS A 144 7.99 13.75 13.30
C HIS A 144 8.95 12.54 13.29
N LEU A 145 8.81 11.61 12.34
CA LEU A 145 9.67 10.43 12.16
C LEU A 145 10.58 10.53 10.93
N LYS A 146 10.70 11.72 10.33
CA LYS A 146 11.52 11.96 9.13
C LYS A 146 12.97 11.50 9.34
N GLN A 147 13.54 10.86 8.32
CA GLN A 147 14.94 10.43 8.22
C GLN A 147 15.43 9.54 9.37
N ARG A 148 14.53 8.72 9.91
CA ARG A 148 14.83 7.90 11.09
C ARG A 148 15.24 6.47 10.74
N PHE A 149 14.55 5.85 9.79
CA PHE A 149 14.62 4.39 9.64
C PHE A 149 15.68 3.94 8.65
N ALA A 150 16.34 2.84 8.98
CA ALA A 150 17.27 2.19 8.07
C ALA A 150 16.53 1.46 6.93
N ALA A 151 15.33 0.95 7.21
CA ALA A 151 14.40 0.48 6.20
C ALA A 151 12.97 0.96 6.46
N VAL A 152 12.26 1.28 5.37
CA VAL A 152 10.84 1.62 5.36
C VAL A 152 10.15 0.59 4.48
N ILE A 153 9.19 -0.14 5.04
CA ILE A 153 8.48 -1.23 4.36
C ILE A 153 7.01 -0.84 4.21
N SER A 154 6.46 -0.96 3.00
CA SER A 154 5.05 -0.78 2.71
C SER A 154 4.43 -2.09 2.24
N SER A 155 3.42 -2.57 2.97
CA SER A 155 2.79 -3.87 2.78
C SER A 155 1.44 -3.72 2.07
N ALA A 156 1.44 -3.71 0.74
CA ALA A 156 0.24 -3.78 -0.11
C ALA A 156 -0.91 -2.80 0.21
N VAL A 157 -0.59 -1.56 0.62
CA VAL A 157 -1.63 -0.57 0.99
C VAL A 157 -2.14 0.28 -0.17
N HIS A 158 -1.38 0.37 -1.28
CA HIS A 158 -1.62 1.34 -2.35
C HIS A 158 -3.00 1.19 -3.01
N THR A 159 -3.48 -0.04 -3.17
CA THR A 159 -4.81 -0.32 -3.74
C THR A 159 -5.96 0.00 -2.78
N GLN A 160 -5.66 0.23 -1.49
CA GLN A 160 -6.63 0.30 -0.40
C GLN A 160 -6.81 1.70 0.20
N LEU A 161 -5.92 2.66 -0.07
CA LEU A 161 -5.82 3.93 0.68
C LEU A 161 -7.14 4.69 0.94
N PHE A 162 -7.98 4.97 -0.06
CA PHE A 162 -9.30 5.59 0.18
C PHE A 162 -10.32 5.42 -0.96
N TYR A 163 -9.86 5.33 -2.21
CA TYR A 163 -10.67 5.53 -3.40
C TYR A 163 -11.90 4.61 -3.47
N LEU A 164 -11.73 3.31 -3.21
CA LEU A 164 -12.83 2.34 -3.19
C LEU A 164 -13.90 2.68 -2.14
N HIS A 165 -13.47 3.14 -0.95
CA HIS A 165 -14.38 3.51 0.12
C HIS A 165 -15.12 4.81 -0.22
N ALA A 166 -14.44 5.82 -0.78
CA ALA A 166 -15.06 7.05 -1.27
C ALA A 166 -16.09 6.79 -2.38
N LEU A 167 -15.76 5.91 -3.34
CA LEU A 167 -16.70 5.47 -4.38
C LEU A 167 -17.92 4.75 -3.79
N THR A 168 -17.71 3.88 -2.79
CA THR A 168 -18.81 3.16 -2.13
C THR A 168 -19.77 4.13 -1.45
N VAL A 169 -19.25 5.15 -0.78
CA VAL A 169 -20.06 6.22 -0.17
C VAL A 169 -20.81 6.99 -1.27
N PHE A 170 -20.12 7.41 -2.33
CA PHE A 170 -20.73 8.18 -3.41
C PHE A 170 -21.78 7.39 -4.21
N ALA A 171 -21.62 6.08 -4.37
CA ALA A 171 -22.54 5.23 -5.14
C ALA A 171 -23.99 5.30 -4.62
N ILE A 172 -24.17 5.53 -3.31
CA ILE A 172 -25.50 5.71 -2.68
C ILE A 172 -26.21 6.97 -3.23
N TYR A 173 -25.45 8.00 -3.58
CA TYR A 173 -25.92 9.31 -4.05
C TYR A 173 -25.86 9.46 -5.56
N ALA A 174 -25.14 8.62 -6.29
CA ALA A 174 -24.88 8.78 -7.72
C ALA A 174 -26.14 8.98 -8.57
N LYS A 175 -27.26 8.35 -8.19
CA LYS A 175 -28.57 8.50 -8.86
C LYS A 175 -29.18 9.91 -8.78
N LEU A 176 -28.68 10.76 -7.88
CA LEU A 176 -29.13 12.15 -7.70
C LEU A 176 -28.43 13.12 -8.67
N TYR A 177 -27.43 12.63 -9.42
CA TYR A 177 -26.63 13.44 -10.34
C TYR A 177 -26.87 13.01 -11.79
N ALA A 178 -26.68 13.94 -12.72
CA ALA A 178 -26.67 13.60 -14.14
C ALA A 178 -25.46 12.72 -14.47
N LYS A 179 -25.54 11.88 -15.51
CA LYS A 179 -24.45 10.97 -15.90
C LYS A 179 -23.11 11.70 -16.11
N ASN A 180 -23.14 12.87 -16.73
CA ASN A 180 -21.93 13.68 -16.94
C ASN A 180 -21.32 14.15 -15.62
N ASP A 181 -22.17 14.58 -14.67
CA ASP A 181 -21.75 15.02 -13.35
C ASP A 181 -21.15 13.87 -12.54
N VAL A 182 -21.75 12.68 -12.61
CA VAL A 182 -21.20 11.45 -12.00
C VAL A 182 -19.78 11.19 -12.50
N ASN A 183 -19.56 11.25 -13.82
CA ASN A 183 -18.23 11.05 -14.40
C ASN A 183 -17.24 12.09 -13.88
N GLN A 184 -17.60 13.38 -13.88
CA GLN A 184 -16.72 14.45 -13.39
C GLN A 184 -16.38 14.32 -11.89
N ILE A 185 -17.33 13.85 -11.07
CA ILE A 185 -17.11 13.59 -9.64
C ILE A 185 -16.14 12.41 -9.46
N VAL A 186 -16.31 11.34 -10.24
CA VAL A 186 -15.41 10.17 -10.23
C VAL A 186 -14.01 10.57 -10.68
N ASP A 187 -13.88 11.36 -11.74
CA ASP A 187 -12.59 11.88 -12.22
C ASP A 187 -11.93 12.75 -11.13
N GLY A 188 -12.68 13.62 -10.46
CA GLY A 188 -12.17 14.41 -9.33
C GLY A 188 -11.71 13.56 -8.14
N MET A 189 -12.37 12.44 -7.86
CA MET A 189 -11.90 11.47 -6.86
C MET A 189 -10.63 10.73 -7.32
N ALA A 190 -10.51 10.42 -8.61
CA ALA A 190 -9.30 9.82 -9.18
C ALA A 190 -8.11 10.79 -9.13
N GLU A 191 -8.31 12.08 -9.40
CA GLU A 191 -7.26 13.11 -9.22
C GLU A 191 -6.78 13.18 -7.76
N LEU A 192 -7.71 13.18 -6.79
CA LEU A 192 -7.37 13.16 -5.37
C LEU A 192 -6.62 11.87 -5.01
N ARG A 193 -7.02 10.72 -5.57
CA ARG A 193 -6.32 9.44 -5.38
C ARG A 193 -4.88 9.50 -5.83
N ASP A 194 -4.65 10.02 -7.02
CA ASP A 194 -3.31 10.10 -7.59
C ASP A 194 -2.42 11.01 -6.77
N PHE A 195 -2.96 12.13 -6.28
CA PHE A 195 -2.28 13.00 -5.34
C PHE A 195 -1.91 12.27 -4.04
N LEU A 196 -2.86 11.59 -3.41
CA LEU A 196 -2.64 10.88 -2.14
C LEU A 196 -1.64 9.72 -2.28
N LEU A 197 -1.64 9.00 -3.40
CA LEU A 197 -0.65 7.95 -3.69
C LEU A 197 0.76 8.52 -3.76
N ARG A 198 0.94 9.64 -4.46
CA ARG A 198 2.24 10.32 -4.53
C ARG A 198 2.69 10.83 -3.16
N GLN A 199 1.77 11.41 -2.38
CA GLN A 199 2.06 11.83 -0.99
C GLN A 199 2.45 10.65 -0.10
N TYR A 200 1.78 9.50 -0.25
CA TYR A 200 2.15 8.29 0.47
C TYR A 200 3.56 7.82 0.11
N ASN A 201 3.90 7.77 -1.17
CA ASN A 201 5.25 7.42 -1.62
C ASN A 201 6.30 8.43 -1.13
N GLU A 202 6.02 9.74 -1.18
CA GLU A 202 6.88 10.78 -0.58
C GLU A 202 7.10 10.52 0.91
N MET A 203 6.03 10.18 1.64
CA MET A 203 6.15 9.81 3.06
C MET A 203 7.10 8.62 3.22
N LEU A 204 6.99 7.55 2.41
CA LEU A 204 7.89 6.39 2.49
C LEU A 204 9.37 6.80 2.40
N PHE A 205 9.73 7.60 1.41
CA PHE A 205 11.11 8.08 1.25
C PHE A 205 11.52 9.04 2.35
N SER A 206 10.62 9.92 2.81
CA SER A 206 10.93 10.88 3.87
C SER A 206 11.26 10.22 5.21
N LEU A 207 10.69 9.04 5.49
CA LEU A 207 10.92 8.28 6.71
C LEU A 207 12.30 7.59 6.71
N ALA A 208 12.83 7.25 5.53
CA ALA A 208 14.13 6.63 5.40
C ALA A 208 15.25 7.62 5.73
N ARG A 209 16.20 7.20 6.57
CA ARG A 209 17.44 7.94 6.82
C ARG A 209 18.29 8.03 5.56
N PRO A 210 19.32 8.89 5.50
CA PRO A 210 20.28 8.88 4.39
C PRO A 210 20.85 7.46 4.14
N ASN A 211 20.82 7.02 2.88
CA ASN A 211 21.16 5.64 2.45
C ASN A 211 20.25 4.52 2.99
N GLY A 212 19.14 4.86 3.65
CA GLY A 212 18.10 3.92 4.03
C GLY A 212 17.40 3.32 2.80
N THR A 213 16.84 2.13 2.97
CA THR A 213 16.17 1.39 1.89
C THR A 213 14.65 1.51 2.04
N VAL A 214 13.96 1.82 0.96
CA VAL A 214 12.49 1.70 0.88
C VAL A 214 12.15 0.41 0.17
N ILE A 215 11.18 -0.32 0.69
CA ILE A 215 10.70 -1.60 0.18
C ILE A 215 9.17 -1.50 0.10
N MET A 216 8.59 -1.88 -1.03
CA MET A 216 7.15 -2.01 -1.15
C MET A 216 6.77 -3.19 -2.02
N TRP A 217 5.53 -3.65 -1.86
CA TRP A 217 4.87 -4.49 -2.84
C TRP A 217 3.40 -4.10 -2.96
N THR A 218 2.82 -4.39 -4.11
CA THR A 218 1.39 -4.15 -4.38
C THR A 218 0.88 -5.18 -5.37
N ASP A 219 -0.40 -5.54 -5.22
CA ASP A 219 -1.16 -6.28 -6.22
C ASP A 219 -1.42 -5.38 -7.44
N ILE A 220 -1.14 -5.89 -8.64
CA ILE A 220 -1.12 -5.11 -9.88
C ILE A 220 -2.17 -5.61 -10.87
N VAL A 221 -2.38 -6.93 -11.01
CA VAL A 221 -3.38 -7.49 -11.93
C VAL A 221 -4.17 -8.58 -11.21
N LEU A 222 -5.51 -8.53 -11.29
CA LEU A 222 -6.36 -9.65 -10.93
C LEU A 222 -6.32 -10.71 -12.04
N LEU A 223 -5.98 -11.94 -11.71
CA LEU A 223 -6.03 -13.08 -12.62
C LEU A 223 -7.44 -13.66 -12.64
N ASP A 224 -8.03 -13.62 -13.83
CA ASP A 224 -9.36 -14.12 -14.17
C ASP A 224 -9.35 -14.79 -15.55
N ALA A 225 -10.52 -15.17 -16.05
CA ALA A 225 -10.63 -15.83 -17.36
C ALA A 225 -10.03 -15.03 -18.53
N GLN A 226 -9.95 -13.70 -18.43
CA GLN A 226 -9.40 -12.85 -19.50
C GLN A 226 -7.89 -12.68 -19.38
N THR A 227 -7.33 -12.90 -18.19
CA THR A 227 -5.93 -12.60 -17.84
C THR A 227 -5.13 -13.83 -17.41
N GLU A 228 -5.73 -15.02 -17.38
CA GLU A 228 -5.08 -16.28 -16.99
C GLU A 228 -3.83 -16.59 -17.84
N PHE A 229 -3.85 -16.23 -19.13
CA PHE A 229 -2.71 -16.40 -20.04
C PHE A 229 -1.42 -15.73 -19.52
N ILE A 230 -1.55 -14.70 -18.68
CA ILE A 230 -0.41 -13.96 -18.12
C ILE A 230 0.42 -14.87 -17.21
N ARG A 231 -0.22 -15.80 -16.49
CA ARG A 231 0.48 -16.79 -15.66
C ARG A 231 1.43 -17.63 -16.49
N GLU A 232 0.91 -18.23 -17.55
CA GLU A 232 1.66 -19.14 -18.41
C GLU A 232 2.84 -18.40 -19.06
N MET A 233 2.58 -17.19 -19.56
CA MET A 233 3.63 -16.36 -20.13
C MET A 233 4.70 -15.99 -19.11
N LEU A 234 4.34 -15.52 -17.91
CA LEU A 234 5.30 -15.07 -16.89
C LEU A 234 6.32 -16.17 -16.54
N TYR A 235 5.87 -17.42 -16.45
CA TYR A 235 6.75 -18.55 -16.14
C TYR A 235 7.53 -19.08 -17.36
N SER A 236 7.08 -18.80 -18.58
CA SER A 236 7.80 -19.17 -19.81
C SER A 236 9.02 -18.28 -20.10
N LEU A 237 9.04 -17.05 -19.55
CA LEU A 237 10.13 -16.10 -19.78
C LEU A 237 11.37 -16.50 -18.97
N THR A 238 12.50 -16.64 -19.66
CA THR A 238 13.74 -17.16 -19.08
C THR A 238 14.69 -16.08 -18.60
N THR A 239 14.57 -14.85 -19.13
CA THR A 239 15.42 -13.73 -18.74
C THR A 239 14.66 -12.67 -17.91
N GLU A 240 15.40 -11.98 -17.04
CA GLU A 240 14.85 -10.87 -16.24
C GLU A 240 14.40 -9.70 -17.12
N ALA A 241 15.16 -9.36 -18.16
CA ALA A 241 14.83 -8.28 -19.08
C ALA A 241 13.50 -8.52 -19.82
N GLU A 242 13.26 -9.74 -20.31
CA GLU A 242 11.99 -10.11 -20.93
C GLU A 242 10.83 -10.04 -19.93
N ARG A 243 11.03 -10.51 -18.70
CA ARG A 243 10.02 -10.42 -17.63
C ARG A 243 9.65 -8.98 -17.31
N VAL A 244 10.63 -8.08 -17.21
CA VAL A 244 10.38 -6.66 -16.95
C VAL A 244 9.58 -6.03 -18.10
N GLN A 245 10.00 -6.23 -19.36
CA GLN A 245 9.27 -5.71 -20.52
C GLN A 245 7.84 -6.27 -20.60
N PHE A 246 7.68 -7.55 -20.34
CA PHE A 246 6.39 -8.21 -20.26
C PHE A 246 5.50 -7.55 -19.20
N MET A 247 6.03 -7.37 -17.99
CA MET A 247 5.30 -6.75 -16.88
C MET A 247 4.89 -5.31 -17.19
N VAL A 248 5.75 -4.51 -17.83
CA VAL A 248 5.40 -3.14 -18.27
C VAL A 248 4.20 -3.15 -19.20
N ARG A 249 4.17 -4.06 -20.18
CA ARG A 249 3.03 -4.19 -21.10
C ARG A 249 1.76 -4.62 -20.37
N ILE A 250 1.86 -5.62 -19.50
CA ILE A 250 0.71 -6.11 -18.72
C ILE A 250 0.14 -5.01 -17.82
N MET A 251 0.98 -4.23 -17.16
CA MET A 251 0.56 -3.09 -16.33
C MET A 251 -0.22 -2.06 -17.14
N GLY A 252 0.24 -1.74 -18.35
CA GLY A 252 -0.45 -0.77 -19.22
C GLY A 252 -1.80 -1.25 -19.75
N SER A 253 -2.06 -2.55 -19.82
CA SER A 253 -3.31 -3.10 -20.38
C SER A 253 -4.31 -3.60 -19.34
N TYR A 254 -3.82 -4.17 -18.23
CA TYR A 254 -4.65 -4.86 -17.24
C TYR A 254 -4.36 -4.43 -15.80
N GLY A 255 -3.45 -3.46 -15.62
CA GLY A 255 -3.04 -3.01 -14.30
C GLY A 255 -4.15 -2.29 -13.54
N ILE A 256 -4.23 -2.56 -12.24
CA ILE A 256 -4.98 -1.74 -11.30
C ILE A 256 -4.32 -0.37 -11.26
N GLU A 257 -5.05 0.64 -11.71
CA GLU A 257 -4.52 1.98 -11.99
C GLU A 257 -3.74 2.58 -10.81
N SER A 258 -4.26 2.48 -9.59
CA SER A 258 -3.59 2.97 -8.37
C SER A 258 -2.27 2.26 -8.10
N ALA A 259 -2.21 0.95 -8.32
CA ALA A 259 -1.01 0.16 -8.10
C ALA A 259 0.06 0.47 -9.16
N VAL A 260 -0.35 0.61 -10.43
CA VAL A 260 0.56 0.98 -11.53
C VAL A 260 1.12 2.38 -11.31
N LEU A 261 0.28 3.36 -10.99
CA LEU A 261 0.72 4.72 -10.70
C LEU A 261 1.71 4.75 -9.53
N ALA A 262 1.36 4.07 -8.43
CA ALA A 262 2.22 4.00 -7.26
C ALA A 262 3.58 3.39 -7.56
N LEU A 263 3.61 2.29 -8.31
CA LEU A 263 4.84 1.60 -8.68
C LEU A 263 5.70 2.45 -9.62
N GLN A 264 5.09 3.14 -10.59
CA GLN A 264 5.80 4.05 -11.49
C GLN A 264 6.41 5.21 -10.72
N ASP A 265 5.63 5.88 -9.88
CA ASP A 265 6.10 7.00 -9.05
C ASP A 265 7.25 6.57 -8.11
N MET A 266 7.16 5.37 -7.52
CA MET A 266 8.24 4.79 -6.71
C MET A 266 9.48 4.45 -7.53
N HIS A 267 9.30 3.84 -8.70
CA HIS A 267 10.39 3.51 -9.60
C HIS A 267 11.19 4.77 -9.99
N ASP A 268 10.50 5.86 -10.32
CA ASP A 268 11.11 7.10 -10.78
C ASP A 268 11.86 7.84 -9.65
N LYS A 269 11.41 7.66 -8.39
CA LYS A 269 12.07 8.21 -7.20
C LYS A 269 13.24 7.38 -6.69
N MET A 270 13.45 6.17 -7.21
CA MET A 270 14.54 5.31 -6.77
C MET A 270 15.79 5.48 -7.64
N ALA A 271 16.95 5.56 -6.97
CA ALA A 271 18.25 5.46 -7.62
C ALA A 271 18.34 4.17 -8.45
N VAL A 272 19.02 4.23 -9.59
CA VAL A 272 19.22 3.07 -10.47
C VAL A 272 20.06 2.00 -9.76
N ASP A 273 21.09 2.43 -9.03
CA ASP A 273 22.01 1.53 -8.35
C ASP A 273 21.34 0.86 -7.13
N GLY A 274 21.34 -0.47 -7.12
CA GLY A 274 20.80 -1.28 -6.03
C GLY A 274 19.27 -1.36 -6.00
N LYS A 275 18.59 -0.95 -7.08
CA LYS A 275 17.16 -1.16 -7.27
C LYS A 275 16.88 -2.63 -7.53
N LEU A 276 15.90 -3.20 -6.83
CA LEU A 276 15.41 -4.56 -7.07
C LEU A 276 13.95 -4.49 -7.48
N LEU A 277 13.58 -5.24 -8.51
CA LEU A 277 12.20 -5.40 -8.95
C LEU A 277 11.88 -6.88 -9.09
N ARG A 278 10.79 -7.34 -8.47
CA ARG A 278 10.37 -8.74 -8.49
C ARG A 278 8.87 -8.81 -8.74
N SER A 279 8.43 -9.84 -9.45
CA SER A 279 7.02 -10.11 -9.71
C SER A 279 6.69 -11.56 -9.38
N TRP A 280 5.55 -11.81 -8.74
CA TRP A 280 5.10 -13.15 -8.39
C TRP A 280 3.58 -13.23 -8.40
N ILE A 281 3.06 -14.46 -8.32
CA ILE A 281 1.62 -14.69 -8.20
C ILE A 281 1.26 -14.86 -6.72
N TRP A 282 0.28 -14.09 -6.29
CA TRP A 282 -0.35 -14.19 -4.98
C TRP A 282 -1.67 -14.95 -5.09
N PRO A 283 -1.76 -16.19 -4.58
CA PRO A 283 -3.03 -16.89 -4.47
C PRO A 283 -3.83 -16.34 -3.27
N PHE A 284 -4.52 -15.21 -3.45
CA PHE A 284 -5.21 -14.51 -2.37
C PHE A 284 -6.22 -15.39 -1.65
N ASN A 285 -7.13 -16.04 -2.41
CA ASN A 285 -8.08 -17.02 -1.88
C ASN A 285 -8.40 -18.12 -2.91
N ALA A 286 -9.52 -18.83 -2.74
CA ALA A 286 -9.95 -19.88 -3.66
C ALA A 286 -10.32 -19.35 -5.06
N GLU A 287 -10.81 -18.11 -5.14
CA GLU A 287 -11.38 -17.53 -6.36
C GLU A 287 -10.49 -16.47 -7.00
N LYS A 288 -9.64 -15.81 -6.20
CA LYS A 288 -8.86 -14.64 -6.60
C LYS A 288 -7.39 -14.91 -6.48
N GLN A 289 -6.68 -14.55 -7.54
CA GLN A 289 -5.22 -14.58 -7.59
C GLN A 289 -4.76 -13.27 -8.21
N PHE A 290 -3.61 -12.77 -7.77
CA PHE A 290 -3.09 -11.49 -8.26
C PHE A 290 -1.66 -11.67 -8.76
N ILE A 291 -1.29 -10.91 -9.78
CA ILE A 291 0.12 -10.62 -10.02
C ILE A 291 0.51 -9.52 -9.06
N THR A 292 1.51 -9.79 -8.23
CA THR A 292 2.10 -8.84 -7.29
C THR A 292 3.45 -8.40 -7.83
N VAL A 293 3.75 -7.11 -7.67
CA VAL A 293 5.08 -6.57 -7.95
C VAL A 293 5.64 -5.96 -6.68
N GLY A 294 6.88 -6.32 -6.37
CA GLY A 294 7.66 -5.76 -5.29
C GLY A 294 8.85 -4.98 -5.83
N ILE A 295 9.11 -3.83 -5.26
CA ILE A 295 10.25 -2.97 -5.60
C ILE A 295 10.97 -2.56 -4.33
N SER A 296 12.29 -2.48 -4.40
CA SER A 296 13.10 -1.87 -3.35
C SER A 296 14.26 -1.07 -3.91
N GLY A 297 14.71 -0.09 -3.13
CA GLY A 297 15.80 0.77 -3.53
C GLY A 297 15.99 1.92 -2.55
N ARG A 298 16.88 2.85 -2.92
CA ARG A 298 17.14 4.08 -2.18
C ARG A 298 16.57 5.26 -2.96
N ALA A 299 16.29 6.37 -2.27
CA ALA A 299 15.92 7.61 -2.95
C ALA A 299 17.01 8.01 -3.96
N SER A 300 16.59 8.47 -5.15
CA SER A 300 17.46 9.17 -6.09
C SER A 300 17.94 10.47 -5.44
N THR A 301 19.25 10.65 -5.33
CA THR A 301 19.87 11.90 -4.87
C THR A 301 19.66 13.03 -5.85
#